data_AF-A0A0G2FIK0-F1
#
_entry.id   AF-A0A0G2FIK0-F1
#
_cell.length_a   1.000
_cell.length_b   1.000
_cell.length_c   1.000
_cell.angle_alpha   90.00
_cell.angle_beta   90.00
_cell.angle_gamma   90.00
#
_symmetry.space_group_name_H-M   'P 1'
#
loop_
_entity.id
_entity.type
_entity.pdbx_description
1 polymer ?
#
loop_
_entity_poly.entity_id
_entity_poly.type
_entity_poly.pdbx_seq_one_letter_code
_entity_poly.pdbx_strand_id
1 'polypeptide(L)'
;MFSKITLLGLIAAVPLSLAAALRANTTQRAVEFLPKNATGDFSVQDAPQWYSGPWQNFPAMDTWVSTFDALFEANQDSMRSTGSTADDVGRINVAIREAAQIGVDERVILSIIMQESHGYVGVTTTVSPDGIPTAGIMQCSGCPGFDGRTGLSQDDITSMVVGGTQHYKANLQNWGDKWSPESIYPALREYNSGSVNSNDLSDGMGATAAYVSDISQRLQGWVD
;
A
#
# COMPACT_ATOMS: atom_id res chain seq x y z
N MET A 1 51.63 31.84 -25.40
CA MET A 1 52.57 32.84 -24.84
C MET A 1 51.86 33.50 -23.66
N PHE A 2 52.48 33.41 -22.48
CA PHE A 2 52.23 34.01 -21.14
C PHE A 2 51.23 35.20 -21.06
N SER A 3 50.40 35.44 -20.02
CA SER A 3 50.63 35.54 -18.56
C SER A 3 49.26 35.81 -17.87
N LYS A 4 48.78 35.10 -16.83
CA LYS A 4 48.93 35.27 -15.35
C LYS A 4 48.45 36.59 -14.67
N ILE A 5 47.48 36.43 -13.74
CA ILE A 5 47.30 37.02 -12.37
C ILE A 5 46.79 38.49 -12.30
N THR A 6 45.72 38.84 -11.56
CA THR A 6 45.69 39.13 -10.10
C THR A 6 44.27 39.32 -9.54
N LEU A 7 44.07 38.91 -8.28
CA LEU A 7 42.89 38.99 -7.42
C LEU A 7 42.97 40.20 -6.45
N LEU A 8 41.87 40.94 -6.23
CA LEU A 8 41.54 41.75 -5.04
C LEU A 8 40.06 42.19 -5.22
N GLY A 9 39.08 41.96 -4.35
CA GLY A 9 39.07 41.85 -2.89
C GLY A 9 38.26 43.03 -2.34
N LEU A 10 36.95 42.88 -2.14
CA LEU A 10 36.15 43.84 -1.37
C LEU A 10 35.27 43.10 -0.36
N ILE A 11 35.59 43.33 0.91
CA ILE A 11 34.91 42.82 2.10
C ILE A 11 33.75 43.76 2.42
N ALA A 12 32.54 43.23 2.58
CA ALA A 12 31.46 43.92 3.28
C ALA A 12 30.90 42.98 4.35
N ALA A 13 31.16 43.35 5.61
CA ALA A 13 30.66 42.68 6.80
C ALA A 13 29.17 42.96 6.99
N VAL A 14 28.39 41.93 7.29
CA VAL A 14 26.97 42.05 7.70
C VAL A 14 26.88 41.61 9.17
N PRO A 15 26.20 42.36 10.04
CA PRO A 15 26.27 42.15 11.48
C PRO A 15 25.54 40.89 11.94
N LEU A 16 26.16 40.20 12.90
CA LEU A 16 25.56 39.19 13.74
C LEU A 16 24.54 39.87 14.68
N SER A 17 23.25 39.56 14.54
CA SER A 17 22.25 39.93 15.55
C SER A 17 21.96 38.72 16.44
N LEU A 18 22.27 38.87 17.72
CA LEU A 18 22.00 37.92 18.78
C LEU A 18 20.61 38.25 19.34
N ALA A 19 19.59 37.45 19.04
CA ALA A 19 18.27 37.57 19.66
C ALA A 19 17.99 36.34 20.53
N ALA A 20 17.76 36.62 21.81
CA ALA A 20 17.60 35.67 22.90
C ALA A 20 16.40 34.72 22.73
N ALA A 21 16.58 33.48 23.17
CA ALA A 21 15.50 32.50 23.32
C ALA A 21 14.56 32.92 24.46
N LEU A 22 13.28 33.14 24.16
CA LEU A 22 12.21 33.19 25.17
C LEU A 22 11.47 31.85 25.17
N ARG A 23 11.45 31.18 26.32
CA ARG A 23 10.56 30.06 26.61
C ARG A 23 9.12 30.57 26.71
N ALA A 24 8.17 29.85 26.12
CA ALA A 24 6.75 30.02 26.39
C ALA A 24 6.11 28.66 26.74
N ASN A 25 5.29 28.72 27.79
CA ASN A 25 4.72 27.62 28.56
C ASN A 25 3.79 26.70 27.78
N THR A 26 3.82 25.44 28.20
CA THR A 26 2.79 24.42 28.02
C THR A 26 1.44 24.91 28.53
N THR A 27 0.43 24.96 27.66
CA THR A 27 -0.99 25.00 28.07
C THR A 27 -1.70 23.76 27.54
N GLN A 28 -1.96 22.88 28.48
CA GLN A 28 -2.91 21.77 28.42
C GLN A 28 -4.33 22.33 28.17
N ARG A 29 -5.06 21.79 27.19
CA ARG A 29 -6.52 21.87 27.15
C ARG A 29 -7.08 20.47 26.95
N ALA A 30 -7.69 19.95 28.01
CA ALA A 30 -8.62 18.85 27.95
C ALA A 30 -10.04 19.40 27.75
N VAL A 31 -10.86 18.72 26.95
CA VAL A 31 -12.32 18.62 27.17
C VAL A 31 -12.78 17.20 26.75
N GLU A 32 -13.22 16.43 27.74
CA GLU A 32 -14.00 15.16 27.68
C GLU A 32 -15.33 15.33 26.89
N PHE A 33 -15.99 14.33 26.28
CA PHE A 33 -16.76 13.25 26.95
C PHE A 33 -17.07 12.04 26.00
N LEU A 34 -16.56 10.88 26.44
CA LEU A 34 -16.78 9.42 26.28
C LEU A 34 -18.09 8.83 25.63
N PRO A 35 -18.07 7.52 25.25
CA PRO A 35 -18.42 6.48 26.24
C PRO A 35 -17.33 5.42 26.48
N LYS A 36 -17.29 4.97 27.74
CA LYS A 36 -16.46 3.90 28.28
C LYS A 36 -17.05 2.53 27.90
N ASN A 37 -16.82 2.03 26.68
CA ASN A 37 -16.78 0.58 26.38
C ASN A 37 -16.40 0.21 24.91
N ALA A 38 -15.38 0.81 24.31
CA ALA A 38 -14.82 0.30 23.05
C ALA A 38 -13.46 -0.37 23.34
N THR A 39 -13.49 -1.65 23.66
CA THR A 39 -12.29 -2.50 23.58
C THR A 39 -12.07 -2.85 22.12
N GLY A 40 -11.11 -2.20 21.48
CA GLY A 40 -10.72 -2.44 20.09
C GLY A 40 -9.81 -1.31 19.65
N ASP A 41 -8.52 -1.58 19.64
CA ASP A 41 -7.41 -0.69 19.34
C ASP A 41 -7.56 0.00 17.97
N PHE A 42 -8.07 1.23 17.97
CA PHE A 42 -7.91 2.17 16.87
C PHE A 42 -6.88 3.21 17.32
N SER A 43 -5.60 2.84 17.24
CA SER A 43 -4.52 3.82 17.30
C SER A 43 -4.76 4.82 16.18
N VAL A 44 -4.88 6.10 16.54
CA VAL A 44 -4.78 7.24 15.62
C VAL A 44 -3.59 6.96 14.69
N GLN A 45 -3.82 6.80 13.39
CA GLN A 45 -2.76 6.49 12.42
C GLN A 45 -1.62 7.50 12.58
N ASP A 46 -0.43 7.01 12.95
CA ASP A 46 0.79 7.78 12.81
C ASP A 46 0.95 8.22 11.35
N ALA A 47 1.73 9.29 11.11
CA ALA A 47 2.01 9.75 9.75
C ALA A 47 2.54 8.59 8.87
N PRO A 48 2.21 8.55 7.56
CA PRO A 48 2.61 7.47 6.66
C PRO A 48 4.12 7.15 6.78
N GLN A 49 4.46 5.91 7.13
CA GLN A 49 5.85 5.45 7.26
C GLN A 49 6.35 4.90 5.93
N TRP A 50 7.40 5.50 5.40
CA TRP A 50 8.09 4.98 4.22
C TRP A 50 9.02 3.81 4.58
N TYR A 51 8.81 2.67 3.92
CA TYR A 51 9.64 1.46 4.01
C TYR A 51 10.47 1.28 2.73
N SER A 52 11.75 0.97 2.86
CA SER A 52 12.66 0.77 1.71
C SER A 52 13.83 -0.15 2.07
N GLY A 53 14.60 -0.60 1.08
CA GLY A 53 15.71 -1.52 1.29
C GLY A 53 15.26 -2.99 1.28
N PRO A 54 16.04 -3.91 1.87
CA PRO A 54 15.72 -5.33 1.82
C PRO A 54 14.55 -5.65 2.76
N TRP A 55 13.99 -6.87 2.65
CA TRP A 55 12.77 -7.28 3.36
C TRP A 55 12.84 -7.09 4.89
N GLN A 56 14.04 -7.12 5.50
CA GLN A 56 14.23 -6.93 6.94
C GLN A 56 13.77 -5.55 7.44
N ASN A 57 13.65 -4.57 6.55
CA ASN A 57 13.22 -3.23 6.90
C ASN A 57 11.69 -3.10 6.93
N PHE A 58 10.96 -4.12 6.50
CA PHE A 58 9.51 -4.11 6.40
C PHE A 58 8.86 -4.77 7.62
N PRO A 59 7.63 -4.38 7.98
CA PRO A 59 7.00 -4.78 9.24
C PRO A 59 6.75 -6.29 9.32
N ALA A 60 6.79 -6.85 10.53
CA ALA A 60 6.37 -8.23 10.73
C ALA A 60 4.83 -8.32 10.77
N MET A 61 4.29 -9.52 10.53
CA MET A 61 2.84 -9.73 10.47
C MET A 61 2.10 -9.41 11.77
N ASP A 62 2.80 -9.43 12.91
CA ASP A 62 2.27 -9.09 14.22
C ASP A 62 2.10 -7.58 14.45
N THR A 63 2.65 -6.74 13.57
CA THR A 63 2.42 -5.28 13.59
C THR A 63 1.23 -4.86 12.72
N TRP A 64 0.68 -5.77 11.92
CA TRP A 64 -0.44 -5.49 11.04
C TRP A 64 -1.74 -5.34 11.83
N VAL A 65 -2.77 -4.77 11.20
CA VAL A 65 -4.14 -4.80 11.71
C VAL A 65 -4.51 -6.25 12.02
N SER A 66 -4.99 -6.46 13.25
CA SER A 66 -5.09 -7.79 13.86
C SER A 66 -6.11 -8.71 13.18
N THR A 67 -7.11 -8.15 12.50
CA THR A 67 -8.15 -8.91 11.81
C THR A 67 -8.43 -8.36 10.42
N PHE A 68 -8.82 -9.26 9.51
CA PHE A 68 -9.32 -8.86 8.20
C PHE A 68 -10.55 -7.96 8.30
N ASP A 69 -11.49 -8.24 9.22
CA ASP A 69 -12.71 -7.46 9.35
C ASP A 69 -12.44 -5.99 9.70
N ALA A 70 -11.52 -5.73 10.64
CA ALA A 70 -11.12 -4.35 10.97
C ALA A 70 -10.45 -3.64 9.79
N LEU A 71 -9.57 -4.34 9.06
CA LEU A 71 -8.91 -3.75 7.89
C LEU A 71 -9.91 -3.48 6.75
N PHE A 72 -10.84 -4.41 6.51
CA PHE A 72 -11.88 -4.27 5.51
C PHE A 72 -12.82 -3.11 5.85
N GLU A 73 -13.27 -3.02 7.10
CA GLU A 73 -14.11 -1.93 7.59
C GLU A 73 -13.48 -0.56 7.35
N ALA A 74 -12.20 -0.41 7.66
CA ALA A 74 -11.47 0.84 7.45
C ALA A 74 -11.42 1.27 5.97
N ASN A 75 -11.44 0.33 5.02
CA ASN A 75 -11.30 0.62 3.59
C ASN A 75 -12.64 0.80 2.84
N GLN A 76 -13.79 0.50 3.47
CA GLN A 76 -15.07 0.49 2.77
C GLN A 76 -15.45 1.85 2.16
N ASP A 77 -15.20 2.95 2.87
CA ASP A 77 -15.49 4.29 2.37
C ASP A 77 -14.60 4.65 1.18
N SER A 78 -13.32 4.25 1.21
CA SER A 78 -12.39 4.46 0.10
C SER A 78 -12.89 3.75 -1.16
N MET A 79 -13.29 2.47 -1.06
CA MET A 79 -13.83 1.69 -2.20
C MET A 79 -15.13 2.29 -2.76
N ARG A 80 -16.00 2.85 -1.91
CA ARG A 80 -17.20 3.54 -2.38
C ARG A 80 -16.88 4.85 -3.08
N SER A 81 -15.89 5.59 -2.57
CA SER A 81 -15.49 6.88 -3.15
C SER A 81 -14.86 6.74 -4.53
N THR A 82 -14.28 5.57 -4.85
CA THR A 82 -13.72 5.25 -6.17
C THR A 82 -14.76 4.77 -7.18
N GLY A 83 -16.01 4.52 -6.74
CA GLY A 83 -17.16 4.27 -7.60
C GLY A 83 -17.80 2.88 -7.46
N SER A 84 -17.24 1.98 -6.66
CA SER A 84 -17.89 0.69 -6.38
C SER A 84 -19.17 0.89 -5.58
N THR A 85 -20.22 0.14 -5.93
CA THR A 85 -21.48 0.17 -5.17
C THR A 85 -21.33 -0.50 -3.81
N ALA A 86 -22.26 -0.25 -2.88
CA ALA A 86 -22.27 -0.96 -1.60
C ALA A 86 -22.37 -2.49 -1.78
N ASP A 87 -23.12 -2.93 -2.79
CA ASP A 87 -23.23 -4.33 -3.18
C ASP A 87 -21.89 -4.89 -3.69
N ASP A 88 -21.17 -4.15 -4.54
CA ASP A 88 -19.84 -4.54 -5.01
C ASP A 88 -18.87 -4.70 -3.83
N VAL A 89 -18.86 -3.73 -2.90
CA VAL A 89 -18.04 -3.81 -1.68
C VAL A 89 -18.37 -5.05 -0.86
N GLY A 90 -19.66 -5.34 -0.64
CA GLY A 90 -20.08 -6.58 0.05
C GLY A 90 -19.58 -7.84 -0.66
N ARG A 91 -19.67 -7.89 -1.99
CA ARG A 91 -19.21 -9.02 -2.81
C ARG A 91 -17.69 -9.16 -2.82
N ILE A 92 -16.94 -8.07 -2.74
CA ILE A 92 -15.48 -8.09 -2.55
C ILE A 92 -15.12 -8.78 -1.23
N ASN A 93 -15.82 -8.48 -0.13
CA ASN A 93 -15.56 -9.15 1.16
C ASN A 93 -15.71 -10.68 1.04
N VAL A 94 -16.81 -11.13 0.43
CA VAL A 94 -17.09 -12.55 0.20
C VAL A 94 -16.01 -13.18 -0.70
N ALA A 95 -15.66 -12.52 -1.80
CA ALA A 95 -14.66 -13.00 -2.75
C ALA A 95 -13.26 -13.11 -2.13
N ILE A 96 -12.85 -12.18 -1.27
CA ILE A 96 -11.57 -12.24 -0.55
C ILE A 96 -11.54 -13.47 0.36
N ARG A 97 -12.61 -13.71 1.13
CA ARG A 97 -12.69 -14.86 2.04
C ARG A 97 -12.68 -16.20 1.30
N GLU A 98 -13.31 -16.24 0.13
CA GLU A 98 -13.25 -17.41 -0.75
C GLU A 98 -11.83 -17.62 -1.29
N ALA A 99 -11.22 -16.57 -1.84
CA ALA A 99 -9.89 -16.65 -2.41
C ALA A 99 -8.81 -17.01 -1.37
N ALA A 100 -8.95 -16.57 -0.12
CA ALA A 100 -8.03 -16.90 0.97
C ALA A 100 -7.91 -18.40 1.25
N GLN A 101 -8.92 -19.20 0.85
CA GLN A 101 -8.88 -20.67 0.96
C GLN A 101 -7.72 -21.31 0.17
N ILE A 102 -7.12 -20.60 -0.80
CA ILE A 102 -5.93 -21.06 -1.51
C ILE A 102 -4.62 -20.83 -0.74
N GLY A 103 -4.73 -20.37 0.52
CA GLY A 103 -3.62 -20.18 1.44
C GLY A 103 -2.92 -18.84 1.24
N VAL A 104 -3.70 -17.76 1.07
CA VAL A 104 -3.28 -16.35 1.09
C VAL A 104 -4.03 -15.61 2.20
N ASP A 105 -3.33 -14.89 3.08
CA ASP A 105 -3.94 -14.08 4.14
C ASP A 105 -4.85 -13.00 3.55
N GLU A 106 -6.10 -12.92 4.01
CA GLU A 106 -7.12 -12.00 3.51
C GLU A 106 -6.66 -10.53 3.54
N ARG A 107 -5.84 -10.15 4.53
CA ARG A 107 -5.32 -8.78 4.68
C ARG A 107 -4.38 -8.42 3.54
N VAL A 108 -3.60 -9.38 3.05
CA VAL A 108 -2.72 -9.19 1.89
C VAL A 108 -3.54 -9.06 0.61
N ILE A 109 -4.58 -9.91 0.44
CA ILE A 109 -5.48 -9.83 -0.72
C ILE A 109 -6.13 -8.45 -0.79
N LEU A 110 -6.71 -7.97 0.32
CA LEU A 110 -7.31 -6.64 0.39
C LEU A 110 -6.29 -5.53 0.11
N SER A 111 -5.09 -5.62 0.68
CA SER A 111 -4.08 -4.58 0.49
C SER A 111 -3.60 -4.48 -0.96
N ILE A 112 -3.51 -5.61 -1.67
CA ILE A 112 -3.24 -5.63 -3.12
C ILE A 112 -4.43 -5.01 -3.87
N ILE A 113 -5.68 -5.39 -3.55
CA ILE A 113 -6.88 -4.78 -4.16
C ILE A 113 -6.86 -3.25 -4.03
N MET A 114 -6.57 -2.76 -2.83
CA MET A 114 -6.52 -1.32 -2.58
C MET A 114 -5.37 -0.64 -3.31
N GLN A 115 -4.22 -1.31 -3.47
CA GLN A 115 -3.09 -0.78 -4.21
C GLN A 115 -3.32 -0.75 -5.73
N GLU A 116 -4.00 -1.76 -6.28
CA GLU A 116 -4.17 -1.93 -7.73
C GLU A 116 -5.36 -1.14 -8.29
N SER A 117 -6.43 -0.99 -7.51
CA SER A 117 -7.68 -0.41 -8.00
C SER A 117 -8.42 0.48 -7.00
N HIS A 118 -7.89 0.64 -5.78
CA HIS A 118 -8.62 1.24 -4.66
C HIS A 118 -10.00 0.58 -4.45
N GLY A 119 -10.12 -0.70 -4.79
CA GLY A 119 -11.37 -1.48 -4.73
C GLY A 119 -12.44 -1.11 -5.77
N TYR A 120 -12.09 -0.40 -6.84
CA TYR A 120 -13.01 -0.14 -7.94
C TYR A 120 -13.16 -1.36 -8.86
N VAL A 121 -14.35 -1.99 -8.85
CA VAL A 121 -14.60 -3.24 -9.61
C VAL A 121 -14.57 -3.06 -11.13
N GLY A 122 -14.77 -1.84 -11.61
CA GLY A 122 -14.77 -1.48 -13.03
C GLY A 122 -13.45 -0.89 -13.50
N VAL A 123 -12.34 -1.10 -12.76
CA VAL A 123 -11.02 -0.58 -13.12
C VAL A 123 -10.64 -1.03 -14.53
N THR A 124 -10.08 -0.10 -15.31
CA THR A 124 -9.71 -0.35 -16.71
C THR A 124 -8.67 -1.45 -16.81
N THR A 125 -8.83 -2.33 -17.79
CA THR A 125 -7.81 -3.30 -18.16
C THR A 125 -6.60 -2.57 -18.74
N THR A 126 -5.42 -2.81 -18.17
CA THR A 126 -4.15 -2.27 -18.66
C THR A 126 -3.39 -3.33 -19.45
N VAL A 127 -2.25 -2.96 -20.03
CA VAL A 127 -1.39 -3.86 -20.79
C VAL A 127 0.03 -3.67 -20.32
N SER A 128 0.69 -4.77 -19.94
CA SER A 128 2.09 -4.76 -19.55
C SER A 128 3.01 -4.37 -20.71
N PRO A 129 4.28 -3.99 -20.46
CA PRO A 129 5.25 -3.73 -21.52
C PRO A 129 5.42 -4.89 -22.52
N ASP A 130 5.17 -6.13 -22.08
CA ASP A 130 5.24 -7.35 -22.91
C ASP A 130 3.95 -7.62 -23.70
N GLY A 131 2.97 -6.71 -23.65
CA GLY A 131 1.71 -6.83 -24.39
C GLY A 131 0.67 -7.74 -23.74
N ILE A 132 0.87 -8.12 -22.47
CA ILE A 132 -0.05 -9.00 -21.76
C ILE A 132 -1.11 -8.16 -21.03
N PRO A 133 -2.41 -8.43 -21.24
CA PRO A 133 -3.47 -7.74 -20.50
C PRO A 133 -3.41 -8.03 -19.00
N THR A 134 -3.52 -6.97 -18.21
CA THR A 134 -3.60 -6.96 -16.75
C THR A 134 -4.93 -6.36 -16.35
N ALA A 135 -5.80 -7.14 -15.72
CA ALA A 135 -7.21 -6.82 -15.63
C ALA A 135 -7.80 -7.10 -14.24
N GLY A 136 -8.99 -6.53 -14.03
CA GLY A 136 -9.79 -6.73 -12.83
C GLY A 136 -9.26 -6.00 -11.61
N ILE A 137 -9.92 -6.21 -10.48
CA ILE A 137 -9.71 -5.45 -9.23
C ILE A 137 -8.30 -5.61 -8.62
N MET A 138 -7.56 -6.64 -9.03
CA MET A 138 -6.16 -6.89 -8.64
C MET A 138 -5.18 -6.71 -9.81
N GLN A 139 -5.61 -6.21 -10.97
CA GLN A 139 -4.79 -5.96 -12.17
C GLN A 139 -3.84 -7.11 -12.54
N CYS A 140 -4.31 -8.35 -12.40
CA CYS A 140 -3.47 -9.52 -12.65
C CYS A 140 -3.42 -9.90 -14.13
N SER A 141 -2.27 -10.40 -14.55
CA SER A 141 -2.04 -10.88 -15.92
C SER A 141 -3.01 -12.01 -16.29
N GLY A 142 -3.75 -11.83 -17.39
CA GLY A 142 -4.67 -12.84 -17.92
C GLY A 142 -5.96 -13.05 -17.12
N CYS A 143 -6.23 -12.19 -16.15
CA CYS A 143 -7.47 -12.22 -15.36
C CYS A 143 -8.67 -11.64 -16.12
N PRO A 144 -9.90 -11.94 -15.69
CA PRO A 144 -11.08 -11.22 -16.19
C PRO A 144 -11.08 -9.76 -15.72
N GLY A 145 -11.65 -8.89 -16.54
CA GLY A 145 -11.88 -7.48 -16.24
C GLY A 145 -13.25 -7.02 -16.75
N PHE A 146 -13.84 -6.04 -16.08
CA PHE A 146 -15.17 -5.53 -16.38
C PHE A 146 -15.15 -4.00 -16.51
N ASP A 147 -14.32 -3.51 -17.41
CA ASP A 147 -14.03 -2.09 -17.64
C ASP A 147 -15.28 -1.20 -17.58
N GLY A 148 -15.25 -0.23 -16.67
CA GLY A 148 -16.30 0.78 -16.47
C GLY A 148 -17.62 0.26 -15.89
N ARG A 149 -17.70 -1.01 -15.49
CA ARG A 149 -18.92 -1.62 -14.94
C ARG A 149 -18.88 -1.68 -13.42
N THR A 150 -20.03 -1.42 -12.81
CA THR A 150 -20.30 -1.59 -11.39
C THR A 150 -21.59 -2.40 -11.21
N GLY A 151 -21.94 -2.79 -9.99
CA GLY A 151 -23.06 -3.69 -9.72
C GLY A 151 -22.83 -5.07 -10.33
N LEU A 152 -21.58 -5.54 -10.30
CA LEU A 152 -21.17 -6.82 -10.87
C LEU A 152 -21.74 -7.99 -10.06
N SER A 153 -21.91 -9.14 -10.70
CA SER A 153 -22.35 -10.34 -9.97
C SER A 153 -21.30 -10.81 -8.96
N GLN A 154 -21.70 -11.65 -8.01
CA GLN A 154 -20.73 -12.28 -7.09
C GLN A 154 -19.69 -13.07 -7.87
N ASP A 155 -20.10 -13.85 -8.88
CA ASP A 155 -19.21 -14.68 -9.70
C ASP A 155 -18.18 -13.82 -10.46
N ASP A 156 -18.61 -12.68 -11.02
CA ASP A 156 -17.71 -11.74 -11.70
C ASP A 156 -16.61 -11.24 -10.74
N ILE A 157 -16.99 -10.77 -9.54
CA ILE A 157 -16.04 -10.27 -8.54
C ILE A 157 -15.15 -11.39 -8.00
N THR A 158 -15.73 -12.54 -7.66
CA THR A 158 -14.98 -13.73 -7.23
C THR A 158 -13.94 -14.13 -8.27
N SER A 159 -14.29 -14.13 -9.56
CA SER A 159 -13.35 -14.51 -10.63
C SER A 159 -12.12 -13.59 -10.70
N MET A 160 -12.30 -12.28 -10.50
CA MET A 160 -11.19 -11.31 -10.46
C MET A 160 -10.30 -11.52 -9.23
N VAL A 161 -10.90 -11.66 -8.05
CA VAL A 161 -10.17 -11.78 -6.78
C VAL A 161 -9.44 -13.12 -6.70
N VAL A 162 -10.07 -14.22 -7.12
CA VAL A 162 -9.41 -15.54 -7.17
C VAL A 162 -8.25 -15.52 -8.15
N GLY A 163 -8.41 -14.93 -9.34
CA GLY A 163 -7.33 -14.80 -10.32
C GLY A 163 -6.13 -14.02 -9.78
N GLY A 164 -6.36 -12.88 -9.14
CA GLY A 164 -5.28 -12.07 -8.55
C GLY A 164 -4.62 -12.75 -7.37
N THR A 165 -5.40 -13.44 -6.54
CA THR A 165 -4.88 -14.20 -5.40
C THR A 165 -4.03 -15.38 -5.88
N GLN A 166 -4.43 -16.08 -6.95
CA GLN A 166 -3.64 -17.14 -7.56
C GLN A 166 -2.31 -16.63 -8.12
N HIS A 167 -2.33 -15.46 -8.77
CA HIS A 167 -1.12 -14.81 -9.26
C HIS A 167 -0.17 -14.49 -8.09
N TYR A 168 -0.65 -13.80 -7.06
CA TYR A 168 0.18 -13.51 -5.88
C TYR A 168 0.68 -14.77 -5.18
N LYS A 169 -0.15 -15.81 -5.09
CA LYS A 169 0.25 -17.10 -4.52
C LYS A 169 1.42 -17.73 -5.28
N ALA A 170 1.45 -17.63 -6.61
CA ALA A 170 2.57 -18.09 -7.41
C ALA A 170 3.85 -17.28 -7.11
N ASN A 171 3.76 -15.95 -6.97
CA ASN A 171 4.92 -15.15 -6.53
C ASN A 171 5.35 -15.55 -5.11
N LEU A 172 4.43 -15.75 -4.18
CA LEU A 172 4.74 -16.18 -2.82
C LEU A 172 5.50 -17.52 -2.81
N GLN A 173 5.14 -18.45 -3.70
CA GLN A 173 5.86 -19.71 -3.89
C GLN A 173 7.29 -19.52 -4.41
N ASN A 174 7.53 -18.55 -5.30
CA ASN A 174 8.89 -18.21 -5.76
C ASN A 174 9.79 -17.75 -4.61
N TRP A 175 9.19 -17.25 -3.52
CA TRP A 175 9.90 -16.78 -2.31
C TRP A 175 9.72 -17.72 -1.10
N GLY A 176 9.40 -18.99 -1.33
CA GLY A 176 9.41 -20.04 -0.31
C GLY A 176 8.09 -20.29 0.41
N ASP A 177 7.01 -19.62 -0.01
CA ASP A 177 5.64 -19.84 0.42
C ASP A 177 5.38 -19.70 1.94
N LYS A 178 6.01 -18.72 2.59
CA LYS A 178 5.88 -18.50 4.04
C LYS A 178 5.09 -17.24 4.38
N TRP A 179 4.38 -17.31 5.49
CA TRP A 179 3.79 -16.15 6.16
C TRP A 179 4.82 -15.44 7.04
N SER A 180 5.86 -14.91 6.38
CA SER A 180 6.94 -14.14 7.01
C SER A 180 7.48 -13.07 6.06
N PRO A 181 8.06 -11.97 6.57
CA PRO A 181 8.57 -10.87 5.75
C PRO A 181 9.50 -11.29 4.60
N GLU A 182 10.33 -12.31 4.81
CA GLU A 182 11.25 -12.86 3.81
C GLU A 182 10.58 -13.41 2.54
N SER A 183 9.31 -13.80 2.62
CA SER A 183 8.53 -14.29 1.48
C SER A 183 7.53 -13.26 0.99
N ILE A 184 6.83 -12.60 1.91
CA ILE A 184 5.70 -11.71 1.59
C ILE A 184 6.15 -10.50 0.78
N TYR A 185 7.18 -9.78 1.23
CA TYR A 185 7.55 -8.50 0.63
C TYR A 185 8.27 -8.64 -0.71
N PRO A 186 9.20 -9.60 -0.89
CA PRO A 186 9.73 -9.90 -2.22
C PRO A 186 8.65 -10.37 -3.20
N ALA A 187 7.67 -11.19 -2.75
CA ALA A 187 6.55 -11.60 -3.59
C ALA A 187 5.65 -10.43 -4.00
N LEU A 188 5.42 -9.45 -3.12
CA LEU A 188 4.69 -8.22 -3.47
C LEU A 188 5.45 -7.38 -4.50
N ARG A 189 6.78 -7.28 -4.38
CA ARG A 189 7.60 -6.63 -5.41
C ARG A 189 7.48 -7.39 -6.73
N GLU A 190 7.59 -8.71 -6.70
CA GLU A 190 7.46 -9.54 -7.90
C GLU A 190 6.08 -9.40 -8.56
N TYR A 191 5.00 -9.32 -7.76
CA TYR A 191 3.66 -9.07 -8.27
C TYR A 191 3.58 -7.74 -9.05
N ASN A 192 4.24 -6.69 -8.53
CA ASN A 192 4.20 -5.36 -9.13
C ASN A 192 5.07 -5.21 -10.39
N SER A 193 6.29 -5.74 -10.37
CA SER A 193 7.29 -5.48 -11.43
C SER A 193 7.72 -6.72 -12.21
N GLY A 194 7.31 -7.93 -11.80
CA GLY A 194 7.79 -9.20 -12.36
C GLY A 194 9.28 -9.45 -12.13
N SER A 195 9.99 -8.58 -11.40
CA SER A 195 11.43 -8.63 -11.17
C SER A 195 11.77 -7.99 -9.84
N VAL A 196 12.74 -8.55 -9.12
CA VAL A 196 13.03 -8.17 -7.73
C VAL A 196 14.52 -7.89 -7.53
N ASN A 197 14.84 -6.71 -7.01
CA ASN A 197 16.13 -6.44 -6.39
C ASN A 197 16.03 -6.79 -4.89
N SER A 198 16.54 -7.95 -4.48
CA SER A 198 16.39 -8.43 -3.10
C SER A 198 17.15 -7.59 -2.06
N ASN A 199 18.08 -6.73 -2.50
CA ASN A 199 18.77 -5.78 -1.64
C ASN A 199 17.97 -4.48 -1.43
N ASP A 200 16.99 -4.21 -2.30
CA ASP A 200 16.16 -3.02 -2.21
C ASP A 200 14.78 -3.23 -2.87
N LEU A 201 13.77 -3.54 -2.05
CA LEU A 201 12.39 -3.70 -2.49
C LEU A 201 11.70 -2.37 -2.84
N SER A 202 12.35 -1.22 -2.63
CA SER A 202 11.90 0.08 -3.16
C SER A 202 12.43 0.36 -4.57
N ASP A 203 13.33 -0.49 -5.09
CA ASP A 203 13.69 -0.49 -6.51
C ASP A 203 12.50 -0.97 -7.33
N GLY A 204 11.83 -0.04 -8.00
CA GLY A 204 10.62 -0.30 -8.76
C GLY A 204 10.85 -1.18 -9.99
N MET A 205 12.09 -1.36 -10.45
CA MET A 205 12.40 -2.17 -11.64
C MET A 205 11.57 -1.79 -12.88
N GLY A 206 11.22 -0.52 -13.02
CA GLY A 206 10.35 0.00 -14.09
C GLY A 206 8.87 0.13 -13.74
N ALA A 207 8.45 -0.35 -12.56
CA ALA A 207 7.12 -0.19 -11.98
C ALA A 207 7.13 0.77 -10.77
N THR A 208 6.03 0.81 -10.02
CA THR A 208 5.83 1.73 -8.89
C THR A 208 6.81 1.44 -7.74
N ALA A 209 7.78 2.33 -7.54
CA ALA A 209 8.78 2.20 -6.47
C ALA A 209 8.15 2.07 -5.07
N ALA A 210 7.05 2.79 -4.81
CA ALA A 210 6.34 2.80 -3.52
C ALA A 210 5.54 1.54 -3.19
N TYR A 211 5.31 0.64 -4.15
CA TYR A 211 4.32 -0.43 -4.04
C TYR A 211 4.38 -1.24 -2.74
N VAL A 212 5.57 -1.74 -2.38
CA VAL A 212 5.74 -2.57 -1.18
C VAL A 212 5.59 -1.73 0.10
N SER A 213 6.02 -0.47 0.08
CA SER A 213 5.83 0.46 1.21
C SER A 213 4.36 0.79 1.42
N ASP A 214 3.63 1.11 0.35
CA ASP A 214 2.21 1.46 0.41
C ASP A 214 1.39 0.29 0.94
N ILE A 215 1.62 -0.92 0.41
CA ILE A 215 0.97 -2.14 0.93
C ILE A 215 1.33 -2.39 2.40
N SER A 216 2.57 -2.16 2.81
CA SER A 216 2.99 -2.32 4.22
C SER A 216 2.29 -1.34 5.16
N GLN A 217 2.00 -0.13 4.68
CA GLN A 217 1.24 0.87 5.42
C GLN A 217 -0.24 0.49 5.48
N ARG A 218 -0.82 0.02 4.37
CA ARG A 218 -2.20 -0.48 4.32
C ARG A 218 -2.41 -1.65 5.29
N LEU A 219 -1.47 -2.60 5.33
CA LEU A 219 -1.49 -3.71 6.29
C LEU A 219 -1.45 -3.24 7.76
N GLN A 220 -0.87 -2.08 8.03
CA GLN A 220 -0.87 -1.43 9.36
C GLN A 220 -2.02 -0.43 9.54
N GLY A 221 -2.97 -0.43 8.61
CA GLY A 221 -4.24 0.27 8.74
C GLY A 221 -4.35 1.58 7.99
N TRP A 222 -3.33 2.01 7.23
CA TRP A 222 -3.41 3.22 6.39
C TRP A 222 -4.49 3.07 5.29
N VAL A 223 -5.25 4.15 5.07
CA VAL A 223 -6.36 4.22 4.11
C VAL A 223 -6.21 5.52 3.30
N ASP A 224 -6.60 5.50 2.03
CA ASP A 224 -6.57 6.68 1.12
C ASP A 224 -7.64 7.72 1.45
#